data_AF-A0A2V7Y0T5-F1
#
_entry.id   AF-A0A2V7Y0T5-F1
#
_cell.length_a   1.000
_cell.length_b   1.000
_cell.length_c   1.000
_cell.angle_alpha   90.00
_cell.angle_beta   90.00
_cell.angle_gamma   90.00
#
_symmetry.space_group_name_H-M   'P 1'
#
loop_
_entity.id
_entity.type
_entity.pdbx_description
1 polymer ?
#
loop_
_entity_poly.entity_id
_entity_poly.type
_entity_poly.pdbx_seq_one_letter_code
_entity_poly.pdbx_strand_id
1 'polypeptide(L)'
;MKTLVQLLIVIVLAVVIWKWWQKSHSGGTAAPAGASPAQECAAAAAAAGETWGSGVGRFANPPYDTAAWDDFRSRVEQQARRAQEKCLCGEPACNTAKGAMSDLRSLVSEMDQSLRSGSPPPSDLVQRQEAIDNAMNSARDAAK
;
A
#
# COMPACT_ATOMS: atom_id res chain seq x y z
N MET A 1 18.42 -40.31 14.89
CA MET A 1 17.64 -39.96 13.68
C MET A 1 16.65 -38.82 13.90
N LYS A 2 15.81 -38.83 14.95
CA LYS A 2 14.87 -37.72 15.27
C LYS A 2 15.54 -36.34 15.43
N THR A 3 16.71 -36.27 16.05
CA THR A 3 17.45 -35.01 16.30
C THR A 3 18.05 -34.39 15.03
N LEU A 4 18.47 -35.21 14.06
CA LEU A 4 19.00 -34.73 12.77
C LEU A 4 17.91 -34.12 11.88
N VAL A 5 16.72 -34.75 11.86
CA VAL A 5 15.57 -34.24 11.11
C VAL A 5 15.08 -32.92 11.70
N GLN A 6 15.05 -32.81 13.03
CA GLN A 6 14.63 -31.58 13.72
C GLN A 6 15.62 -30.42 13.46
N LEU A 7 16.93 -30.70 13.42
CA LEU A 7 17.94 -29.70 13.07
C LEU A 7 17.80 -29.23 11.62
N LEU A 8 17.53 -30.13 10.67
CA LEU A 8 17.31 -29.76 9.27
C LEU A 8 16.10 -28.84 9.10
N ILE A 9 14.99 -29.12 9.80
CA ILE A 9 13.78 -28.28 9.75
C ILE A 9 14.08 -26.88 10.31
N VAL A 10 14.80 -26.79 11.43
CA VAL A 10 15.17 -25.50 12.03
C VAL A 10 16.07 -24.69 11.10
N ILE A 11 17.03 -25.33 10.43
CA ILE A 11 17.92 -24.66 9.46
C ILE A 11 17.11 -24.14 8.27
N VAL A 12 16.20 -24.95 7.72
CA VAL A 12 15.35 -24.54 6.58
C VAL A 12 14.47 -23.36 6.97
N LEU A 13 13.85 -23.39 8.16
CA LEU A 13 13.03 -22.28 8.65
C LEU A 13 13.87 -21.01 8.89
N ALA A 14 15.08 -21.13 9.44
CA ALA A 14 15.99 -20.02 9.62
C ALA A 14 16.37 -19.37 8.28
N VAL A 15 16.62 -20.18 7.24
CA VAL A 15 16.94 -19.68 5.89
C VAL A 15 15.74 -18.99 5.25
N VAL A 16 14.53 -19.51 5.43
CA VAL A 16 13.31 -18.88 4.89
C VAL A 16 13.02 -17.55 5.59
N ILE A 17 13.15 -17.49 6.92
CA ILE A 17 12.99 -16.27 7.71
C ILE A 17 14.07 -15.25 7.32
N TRP A 18 15.33 -15.69 7.18
CA TRP A 18 16.43 -14.82 6.75
C TRP A 18 16.22 -14.26 5.35
N LYS A 19 15.81 -15.10 4.39
CA LYS A 19 15.55 -14.68 3.01
C LYS A 19 14.33 -13.75 2.91
N TRP A 20 13.30 -13.98 3.72
CA TRP A 20 12.15 -13.09 3.83
C TRP A 20 12.55 -11.75 4.46
N TRP A 21 13.37 -11.78 5.51
CA TRP A 21 13.89 -10.58 6.17
C TRP A 21 14.80 -9.76 5.27
N GLN A 22 15.65 -10.39 4.47
CA GLN A 22 16.43 -9.72 3.41
C GLN A 22 15.52 -9.06 2.38
N LYS A 23 14.44 -9.72 1.94
CA LYS A 23 13.50 -9.10 1.00
C LYS A 23 12.73 -7.93 1.62
N SER A 24 12.49 -7.96 2.93
CA SER A 24 11.86 -6.86 3.67
C SER A 24 12.84 -5.71 4.01
N HIS A 25 14.14 -5.96 4.15
CA HIS A 25 15.15 -4.92 4.46
C HIS A 25 15.89 -4.36 3.24
N SER A 26 15.91 -5.09 2.12
CA SER A 26 16.38 -4.58 0.81
C SER A 26 15.33 -3.74 0.09
N GLY A 27 14.18 -3.45 0.73
CA GLY A 27 13.12 -2.58 0.21
C GLY A 27 13.35 -1.08 0.44
N GLY A 28 14.53 -0.70 0.96
CA GLY A 28 15.08 0.62 0.71
C GLY A 28 15.50 0.67 -0.75
N THR A 29 14.54 0.81 -1.67
CA THR A 29 14.80 1.26 -3.03
C THR A 29 15.47 2.63 -2.85
N ALA A 30 16.80 2.64 -2.84
CA ALA A 30 17.55 3.83 -3.16
C ALA A 30 16.95 4.31 -4.48
N ALA A 31 16.32 5.48 -4.44
CA ALA A 31 15.82 6.12 -5.65
C ALA A 31 16.96 6.09 -6.68
N PRO A 32 16.70 5.72 -7.94
CA PRO A 32 17.73 5.81 -8.96
C PRO A 32 18.27 7.24 -8.90
N ALA A 33 19.58 7.39 -8.72
CA ALA A 33 20.21 8.69 -8.69
C ALA A 33 19.90 9.39 -10.01
N GLY A 34 18.94 10.33 -9.99
CA GLY A 34 18.38 10.98 -11.18
C GLY A 34 16.85 10.91 -11.33
N ALA A 35 16.09 10.28 -10.43
CA ALA A 35 14.63 10.37 -10.46
C ALA A 35 14.16 11.82 -10.27
N SER A 36 13.25 12.29 -11.11
CA SER A 36 12.62 13.60 -10.90
C SER A 36 11.73 13.55 -9.64
N PRO A 37 11.52 14.67 -8.93
CA PRO A 37 10.59 14.72 -7.81
C PRO A 37 9.18 14.20 -8.18
N ALA A 38 8.74 14.42 -9.41
CA ALA A 38 7.50 13.84 -9.93
C ALA A 38 7.52 12.31 -10.01
N GLN A 39 8.64 11.70 -10.42
CA GLN A 39 8.77 10.24 -10.48
C GLN A 39 8.75 9.64 -9.07
N GLU A 40 9.44 10.26 -8.12
CA GLU A 40 9.45 9.80 -6.73
C GLU A 40 8.07 9.92 -6.07
N CYS A 41 7.38 11.03 -6.35
CA CYS A 41 6.00 11.26 -5.92
C CYS A 41 5.05 10.21 -6.50
N ALA A 42 5.06 10.01 -7.82
CA ALA A 42 4.15 9.08 -8.47
C ALA A 42 4.42 7.62 -8.09
N ALA A 43 5.69 7.23 -7.95
CA ALA A 43 6.06 5.89 -7.48
C ALA A 43 5.62 5.66 -6.03
N ALA A 44 5.76 6.66 -5.17
CA ALA A 44 5.30 6.55 -3.78
C ALA A 44 3.78 6.51 -3.67
N ALA A 45 3.06 7.31 -4.47
CA ALA A 45 1.61 7.27 -4.55
C ALA A 45 1.12 5.89 -5.00
N ALA A 46 1.72 5.33 -6.07
CA ALA A 46 1.42 3.98 -6.54
C ALA A 46 1.64 2.91 -5.46
N ALA A 47 2.72 2.98 -4.68
CA ALA A 47 2.95 2.05 -3.58
C ALA A 47 1.86 2.12 -2.48
N ALA A 48 1.30 3.31 -2.23
CA ALA A 48 0.16 3.46 -1.32
C ALA A 48 -1.11 2.82 -1.90
N GLY A 49 -1.38 3.03 -3.19
CA GLY A 49 -2.48 2.38 -3.92
C GLY A 49 -2.37 0.85 -3.91
N GLU A 50 -1.19 0.31 -4.22
CA GLU A 50 -0.92 -1.14 -4.19
C GLU A 50 -1.12 -1.74 -2.79
N THR A 51 -0.68 -1.03 -1.75
CA THR A 51 -0.88 -1.46 -0.35
C THR A 51 -2.37 -1.59 -0.04
N TRP A 52 -3.18 -0.66 -0.53
CA TRP A 52 -4.62 -0.70 -0.37
C TRP A 52 -5.28 -1.79 -1.25
N GLY A 53 -5.02 -1.80 -2.56
CA GLY A 53 -5.64 -2.73 -3.51
C GLY A 53 -5.36 -4.20 -3.19
N SER A 54 -4.16 -4.51 -2.69
CA SER A 54 -3.79 -5.89 -2.31
C SER A 54 -4.50 -6.41 -1.05
N GLY A 55 -5.02 -5.52 -0.20
CA GLY A 55 -5.53 -5.88 1.11
C GLY A 55 -6.98 -5.53 1.39
N VAL A 56 -7.59 -4.61 0.64
CA VAL A 56 -8.95 -4.12 0.94
C VAL A 56 -10.02 -5.20 0.78
N GLY A 57 -9.84 -6.13 -0.17
CA GLY A 57 -10.83 -7.17 -0.47
C GLY A 57 -11.16 -8.10 0.72
N ARG A 58 -10.23 -8.27 1.67
CA ARG A 58 -10.49 -9.08 2.88
C ARG A 58 -11.47 -8.43 3.86
N PHE A 59 -11.77 -7.15 3.69
CA PHE A 59 -12.72 -6.39 4.49
C PHE A 59 -14.03 -6.11 3.73
N ALA A 60 -14.19 -6.66 2.52
CA ALA A 60 -15.38 -6.44 1.71
C ALA A 60 -16.60 -7.22 2.22
N ASN A 61 -16.40 -8.31 2.98
CA ASN A 61 -17.47 -9.19 3.44
C ASN A 61 -17.37 -9.44 4.96
N PRO A 62 -18.51 -9.47 5.69
CA PRO A 62 -18.53 -9.81 7.11
C PRO A 62 -18.30 -11.32 7.33
N PRO A 63 -17.86 -11.74 8.54
CA PRO A 63 -17.56 -10.91 9.71
C PRO A 63 -16.24 -10.13 9.55
N TYR A 64 -16.24 -8.88 10.02
CA TYR A 64 -15.07 -8.00 9.92
C TYR A 64 -14.11 -8.20 11.09
N ASP A 65 -12.85 -8.45 10.78
CA ASP A 65 -11.76 -8.39 11.76
C ASP A 65 -11.29 -6.92 11.90
N THR A 66 -11.82 -6.23 12.91
CA THR A 66 -11.52 -4.81 13.15
C THR A 66 -10.08 -4.57 13.57
N ALA A 67 -9.44 -5.55 14.23
CA ALA A 67 -8.03 -5.44 14.60
C ALA A 67 -7.14 -5.55 13.34
N ALA A 68 -7.41 -6.53 12.48
CA ALA A 68 -6.71 -6.65 11.21
C ALA A 68 -6.97 -5.44 10.29
N TRP A 69 -8.14 -4.81 10.39
CA TRP A 69 -8.46 -3.55 9.70
C TRP A 69 -7.64 -2.37 10.23
N ASP A 70 -7.55 -2.19 11.55
CA ASP A 70 -6.77 -1.08 12.12
C ASP A 70 -5.28 -1.18 11.71
N ASP A 71 -4.71 -2.39 11.75
CA ASP A 71 -3.36 -2.66 11.26
C ASP A 71 -3.21 -2.36 9.76
N PHE A 72 -4.22 -2.72 8.97
CA PHE A 72 -4.24 -2.45 7.53
C PHE A 72 -4.25 -0.96 7.24
N ARG A 73 -5.23 -0.26 7.82
CA ARG A 73 -5.43 1.17 7.68
C ARG A 73 -4.17 1.92 8.08
N SER A 74 -3.55 1.55 9.21
CA SER A 74 -2.30 2.17 9.65
C SER A 74 -1.17 2.04 8.62
N ARG A 75 -1.05 0.88 7.94
CA ARG A 75 -0.06 0.71 6.86
C ARG A 75 -0.38 1.56 5.64
N VAL A 76 -1.63 1.60 5.21
CA VAL A 76 -2.07 2.42 4.07
C VAL A 76 -1.84 3.90 4.36
N GLU A 77 -2.23 4.38 5.53
CA GLU A 77 -2.00 5.76 5.95
C GLU A 77 -0.51 6.10 6.06
N GLN A 78 0.32 5.18 6.57
CA GLN A 78 1.76 5.39 6.64
C GLN A 78 2.35 5.56 5.24
N GLN A 79 1.94 4.74 4.28
CA GLN A 79 2.40 4.87 2.88
C GLN A 79 1.88 6.16 2.24
N ALA A 80 0.62 6.51 2.47
CA ALA A 80 0.05 7.76 1.97
C ALA A 80 0.79 9.00 2.52
N ARG A 81 1.18 9.00 3.81
CA ARG A 81 1.98 10.08 4.41
C ARG A 81 3.36 10.18 3.76
N ARG A 82 4.08 9.05 3.61
CA ARG A 82 5.38 9.01 2.94
C ARG A 82 5.31 9.49 1.49
N ALA A 83 4.23 9.16 0.80
CA ALA A 83 4.01 9.61 -0.57
C ALA A 83 3.71 11.11 -0.62
N GLN A 84 2.91 11.65 0.30
CA GLN A 84 2.70 13.09 0.43
C GLN A 84 3.98 13.89 0.68
N GLU A 85 4.88 13.37 1.51
CA GLU A 85 6.20 13.99 1.77
C GLU A 85 7.07 14.05 0.51
N LYS A 86 6.92 13.10 -0.42
CA LYS A 86 7.63 13.08 -1.70
C LYS A 86 6.95 13.92 -2.77
N CYS A 87 5.64 14.12 -2.65
CA CYS A 87 4.84 14.93 -3.56
C CYS A 87 4.89 16.42 -3.20
N LEU A 88 6.07 17.02 -3.08
CA LEU A 88 6.19 18.48 -2.85
C LEU A 88 6.42 19.30 -4.13
N CYS A 89 6.46 18.62 -5.28
CA CYS A 89 6.60 19.22 -6.60
C CYS A 89 5.31 19.92 -7.09
N GLY A 90 5.50 20.94 -7.92
CA GLY A 90 4.43 21.70 -8.59
C GLY A 90 4.04 21.17 -9.97
N GLU A 91 4.67 20.08 -10.42
CA GLU A 91 4.40 19.48 -11.72
C GLU A 91 2.98 18.86 -11.79
N PRO A 92 2.33 18.84 -12.97
CA PRO A 92 1.00 18.26 -13.12
C PRO A 92 0.89 16.83 -12.62
N ALA A 93 1.91 16.00 -12.87
CA ALA A 93 1.99 14.63 -12.37
C ALA A 93 1.87 14.55 -10.84
N CYS A 94 2.51 15.48 -10.11
CA CYS A 94 2.44 15.53 -8.66
C CYS A 94 1.06 15.95 -8.16
N ASN A 95 0.39 16.86 -8.88
CA ASN A 95 -0.97 17.27 -8.54
C ASN A 95 -1.97 16.12 -8.77
N THR A 96 -1.83 15.37 -9.86
CA THR A 96 -2.63 14.15 -10.11
C THR A 96 -2.40 13.10 -9.02
N ALA A 97 -1.13 12.82 -8.67
CA ALA A 97 -0.80 11.89 -7.59
C ALA A 97 -1.35 12.35 -6.23
N LYS A 98 -1.30 13.64 -5.92
CA LYS A 98 -1.92 14.23 -4.71
C LYS A 98 -3.43 14.02 -4.69
N GLY A 99 -4.11 14.29 -5.79
CA GLY A 99 -5.55 14.07 -5.93
C GLY A 99 -5.90 12.61 -5.64
N ALA A 100 -5.25 11.68 -6.33
CA ALA A 100 -5.47 10.24 -6.15
C ALA A 100 -5.21 9.78 -4.70
N MET A 101 -4.16 10.31 -4.05
CA MET A 101 -3.89 10.01 -2.64
C MET A 101 -4.95 10.58 -1.69
N SER A 102 -5.50 11.76 -1.99
CA SER A 102 -6.61 12.34 -1.23
C SER A 102 -7.85 11.46 -1.34
N ASP A 103 -8.18 11.01 -2.55
CA ASP A 103 -9.31 10.13 -2.81
C ASP A 103 -9.14 8.78 -2.11
N LEU A 104 -7.92 8.22 -2.12
CA LEU A 104 -7.59 7.01 -1.36
C LEU A 104 -7.82 7.19 0.14
N ARG A 105 -7.40 8.32 0.72
CA ARG A 105 -7.61 8.60 2.16
C ARG A 105 -9.09 8.77 2.48
N SER A 106 -9.88 9.38 1.60
CA SER A 106 -11.34 9.45 1.75
C SER A 106 -11.94 8.04 1.77
N LEU A 107 -11.57 7.21 0.80
CA LEU A 107 -12.08 5.83 0.68
C LEU A 107 -11.71 4.97 1.90
N VAL A 108 -10.49 5.11 2.42
CA VAL A 108 -10.05 4.48 3.68
C VAL A 108 -10.93 4.92 4.86
N SER A 109 -11.22 6.22 4.96
CA SER A 109 -12.05 6.77 6.04
C SER A 109 -13.49 6.28 5.97
N GLU A 110 -14.06 6.21 4.76
CA GLU A 110 -15.43 5.72 4.54
C GLU A 110 -15.54 4.23 4.88
N MET A 111 -14.54 3.43 4.48
CA MET A 111 -14.45 2.02 4.87
C MET A 111 -14.31 1.85 6.39
N ASP A 112 -13.50 2.68 7.07
CA ASP A 112 -13.38 2.64 8.53
C ASP A 112 -14.73 2.90 9.20
N GLN A 113 -15.48 3.87 8.68
CA GLN A 113 -16.82 4.18 9.18
C GLN A 113 -17.79 3.01 8.97
N SER A 114 -17.86 2.42 7.77
CA SER A 114 -18.71 1.27 7.47
C SER A 114 -18.39 0.07 8.35
N LEU A 115 -17.11 -0.27 8.51
CA LEU A 115 -16.67 -1.41 9.31
C LEU A 115 -17.01 -1.23 10.79
N ARG A 116 -16.85 -0.01 11.32
CA ARG A 116 -17.19 0.33 12.72
C ARG A 116 -18.70 0.38 12.96
N SER A 117 -19.50 0.79 11.97
CA SER A 117 -20.96 0.80 12.08
C SER A 117 -21.59 -0.56 11.78
N GLY A 118 -20.80 -1.55 11.34
CA GLY A 118 -21.31 -2.83 10.84
C GLY A 118 -22.13 -2.70 9.57
N SER A 119 -22.00 -1.57 8.87
CA SER A 119 -22.66 -1.33 7.59
C SER A 119 -21.85 -1.95 6.46
N PRO A 120 -22.49 -2.33 5.34
CA PRO A 120 -21.76 -2.78 4.17
C PRO A 120 -20.78 -1.69 3.68
N PRO A 121 -19.64 -2.10 3.09
CA PRO A 121 -18.74 -1.21 2.36
C PRO A 121 -19.46 -0.35 1.32
N PRO A 122 -18.88 0.78 0.92
CA PRO A 122 -19.38 1.56 -0.21
C PRO A 122 -19.58 0.67 -1.45
N SER A 123 -20.75 0.75 -2.08
CA SER A 123 -21.08 -0.09 -3.25
C SER A 123 -20.19 0.20 -4.46
N ASP A 124 -19.61 1.39 -4.50
CA ASP A 124 -18.70 1.92 -5.52
C ASP A 124 -17.22 1.75 -5.16
N LEU A 125 -16.89 0.99 -4.10
CA LEU A 125 -15.51 0.74 -3.64
C LEU A 125 -14.57 0.34 -4.78
N VAL A 126 -15.00 -0.62 -5.62
CA VAL A 126 -14.20 -1.13 -6.75
C VAL A 126 -14.00 -0.06 -7.81
N GLN A 127 -15.06 0.68 -8.15
CA GLN A 127 -14.99 1.74 -9.16
C GLN A 127 -14.06 2.88 -8.72
N ARG A 128 -14.14 3.26 -7.44
CA ARG A 128 -13.25 4.28 -6.88
C ARG A 128 -11.81 3.79 -6.80
N GLN A 129 -11.61 2.52 -6.44
CA GLN A 129 -10.28 1.94 -6.44
C GLN A 129 -9.65 1.99 -7.84
N GLU A 130 -10.40 1.59 -8.86
CA GLU A 130 -9.94 1.63 -10.24
C GLU A 130 -9.63 3.07 -10.70
N ALA A 131 -10.47 4.05 -10.33
CA ALA A 131 -10.22 5.46 -10.62
C ALA A 131 -8.93 5.98 -9.96
N ILE A 132 -8.69 5.62 -8.69
CA ILE A 132 -7.47 5.95 -7.95
C ILE A 132 -6.25 5.32 -8.63
N ASP A 133 -6.32 4.03 -8.96
CA ASP A 133 -5.22 3.30 -9.60
C ASP A 133 -4.90 3.88 -10.98
N ASN A 134 -5.93 4.21 -11.77
CA ASN A 134 -5.78 4.87 -13.07
C ASN A 134 -5.12 6.26 -12.94
N ALA A 135 -5.53 7.05 -11.94
CA ALA A 135 -4.92 8.37 -11.68
C ALA A 135 -3.46 8.26 -11.25
N MET A 136 -3.12 7.29 -10.38
CA MET A 136 -1.73 7.04 -9.96
C MET A 136 -0.85 6.55 -11.12
N ASN A 137 -1.38 5.66 -11.97
CA ASN A 137 -0.67 5.20 -13.16
C ASN A 137 -0.46 6.34 -14.17
N SER A 138 -1.49 7.16 -14.41
CA SER A 138 -1.39 8.34 -15.26
C SER A 138 -0.34 9.34 -14.73
N ALA A 139 -0.31 9.59 -13.42
CA ALA A 139 0.73 10.41 -12.80
C ALA A 139 2.13 9.84 -13.01
N ARG A 140 2.29 8.52 -12.89
CA ARG A 140 3.57 7.84 -13.11
C ARG A 140 4.03 7.94 -14.55
N ASP A 141 3.13 7.80 -15.50
CA ASP A 141 3.47 7.90 -16.93
C ASP A 141 3.76 9.33 -17.35
N ALA A 142 3.07 10.32 -16.78
CA ALA A 142 3.34 11.74 -17.00
C ALA A 142 4.64 12.24 -16.35
N ALA A 143 5.20 11.50 -15.38
CA ALA A 143 6.45 11.83 -14.71
C ALA A 143 7.70 11.28 -15.43
N LYS A 144 7.53 10.40 -16.43
CA LYS A 144 8.62 9.83 -17.23
C LYS A 144 9.17 10.84 -18.23
#